data_AF-A0A820SJG9-F1
#
_entry.id   AF-A0A820SJG9-F1
#
_cell.length_a   1.000
_cell.length_b   1.000
_cell.length_c   1.000
_cell.angle_alpha   90.00
_cell.angle_beta   90.00
_cell.angle_gamma   90.00
#
_symmetry.space_group_name_H-M   'P 1'
#
loop_
_entity.id
_entity.type
_entity.pdbx_description
1 polymer ?
#
loop_
_entity_poly.entity_id
_entity_poly.type
_entity_poly.pdbx_seq_one_letter_code
_entity_poly.pdbx_strand_id
1 'polypeptide(L)'
;EKIDFLLRIRSEHKIKLEDYAKQFNVKFHAKEKPWKLKGDIAFPSATENEIDLEEAKELHKNGIKYVFEGANFPTTSKAMAYFKKNGVILGPAIAANAGGVAVSGLEMT
;
A
#
# COMPACT_ATOMS: atom_id res chain seq x y z
N GLU A 1 -4.21 8.70 19.28
CA GLU A 1 -5.15 7.59 19.61
C GLU A 1 -5.28 6.55 18.49
N LYS A 2 -5.90 6.85 17.33
CA LYS A 2 -6.10 5.87 16.24
C LYS A 2 -4.79 5.29 15.68
N ILE A 3 -3.81 6.15 15.43
CA ILE A 3 -2.47 5.72 14.96
C ILE A 3 -1.78 4.88 16.02
N ASP A 4 -1.83 5.29 17.29
CA ASP A 4 -1.24 4.54 18.40
C ASP A 4 -1.85 3.13 18.51
N PHE A 5 -3.16 3.00 18.28
CA PHE A 5 -3.80 1.68 18.23
C PHE A 5 -3.27 0.81 17.09
N LEU A 6 -3.04 1.37 15.89
CA LEU A 6 -2.43 0.64 14.77
C LEU A 6 -0.99 0.21 15.12
N LEU A 7 -0.23 1.05 15.82
CA LEU A 7 1.11 0.70 16.30
C LEU A 7 1.05 -0.45 17.31
N ARG A 8 0.05 -0.46 18.20
CA ARG A 8 -0.19 -1.57 19.14
C ARG A 8 -0.53 -2.88 18.43
N ILE A 9 -1.35 -2.83 17.37
CA ILE A 9 -1.61 -4.00 16.52
C ILE A 9 -0.29 -4.60 16.00
N ARG A 10 0.61 -3.74 15.49
CA ARG A 10 1.91 -4.16 14.99
C ARG A 10 2.81 -4.74 16.08
N SER A 11 2.85 -4.16 17.28
CA SER A 11 3.78 -4.57 18.34
C SER A 11 3.30 -5.73 19.21
N GLU A 12 1.99 -5.82 19.49
CA GLU A 12 1.45 -6.75 20.48
C GLU A 12 1.05 -8.11 19.87
N HIS A 13 0.97 -8.23 18.54
CA HIS A 13 0.62 -9.43 17.74
C HIS A 13 -0.65 -10.21 18.15
N LYS A 14 -1.37 -9.76 19.17
CA LYS A 14 -2.61 -10.35 19.70
C LYS A 14 -3.86 -9.56 19.30
N ILE A 15 -3.69 -8.30 18.92
CA ILE A 15 -4.75 -7.39 18.50
C ILE A 15 -4.83 -7.43 16.98
N LYS A 16 -6.04 -7.56 16.41
CA LYS A 16 -6.26 -7.59 14.97
C LYS A 16 -6.79 -6.26 14.45
N LEU A 17 -6.69 -6.05 13.13
CA LEU A 17 -7.36 -4.94 12.43
C LEU A 17 -8.89 -4.92 12.64
N GLU A 18 -9.50 -6.09 12.86
CA GLU A 18 -10.91 -6.24 13.24
C GLU A 18 -11.24 -5.54 14.57
N ASP A 19 -10.31 -5.55 15.53
CA ASP A 19 -10.50 -4.93 16.83
C ASP A 19 -10.40 -3.41 16.74
N TYR A 20 -9.55 -2.89 15.85
CA TYR A 20 -9.52 -1.46 15.51
C TYR A 20 -10.89 -1.01 14.97
N ALA A 21 -11.49 -1.81 14.09
CA ALA A 21 -12.78 -1.49 13.51
C ALA A 21 -13.90 -1.44 14.56
N LYS A 22 -13.92 -2.38 15.51
CA LYS A 22 -14.85 -2.39 16.65
C LYS A 22 -14.63 -1.19 17.57
N GLN A 23 -13.37 -0.91 17.93
CA GLN A 23 -13.01 0.15 18.87
C GLN A 23 -13.42 1.54 18.36
N PHE A 24 -13.19 1.80 17.07
CA PHE A 24 -13.45 3.12 16.48
C PHE A 24 -14.74 3.20 15.66
N ASN A 25 -15.58 2.17 15.72
CA ASN A 25 -16.84 2.06 14.99
C ASN A 25 -16.68 2.37 13.50
N VAL A 26 -15.68 1.76 12.85
CA VAL A 26 -15.43 1.89 11.41
C VAL A 26 -15.68 0.56 10.70
N LYS A 27 -15.92 0.62 9.39
CA LYS A 27 -16.20 -0.59 8.60
C LYS A 27 -14.93 -1.42 8.41
N PHE A 28 -15.03 -2.72 8.65
CA PHE A 28 -14.02 -3.70 8.30
C PHE A 28 -14.45 -4.52 7.09
N HIS A 29 -13.55 -4.70 6.13
CA HIS A 29 -13.77 -5.47 4.91
C HIS A 29 -12.90 -6.73 4.96
N ALA A 30 -13.49 -7.83 5.42
CA ALA A 30 -12.75 -9.08 5.63
C ALA A 30 -12.33 -9.72 4.30
N LYS A 31 -11.05 -10.10 4.19
CA LYS A 31 -10.46 -10.74 3.00
C LYS A 31 -10.52 -9.90 1.72
N GLU A 32 -10.58 -8.58 1.85
CA GLU A 32 -10.60 -7.66 0.71
C GLU A 32 -9.35 -6.78 0.69
N LYS A 33 -8.89 -6.43 -0.51
CA LYS A 33 -7.86 -5.41 -0.71
C LYS A 33 -8.49 -4.00 -0.76
N PRO A 34 -7.76 -2.92 -0.39
CA PRO A 34 -8.32 -1.57 -0.32
C PRO A 34 -8.51 -0.88 -1.69
N TRP A 35 -8.22 -1.54 -2.80
CA TRP A 35 -8.11 -0.93 -4.14
C TRP A 35 -9.43 -0.46 -4.77
N LYS A 36 -10.56 -0.85 -4.17
CA LYS A 36 -11.90 -0.35 -4.53
C LYS A 36 -12.21 1.07 -4.00
N LEU A 37 -11.31 1.64 -3.21
CA LEU A 37 -11.51 2.95 -2.60
C LEU A 37 -11.10 4.07 -3.56
N LYS A 38 -11.90 5.13 -3.60
CA LYS A 38 -11.59 6.35 -4.36
C LYS A 38 -10.47 7.13 -3.69
N GLY A 39 -9.59 7.71 -4.50
CA GLY A 39 -8.52 8.59 -4.06
C GLY A 39 -7.65 9.02 -5.23
N ASP A 40 -6.64 9.84 -4.95
CA ASP A 40 -5.68 10.30 -5.95
C ASP A 40 -4.36 9.51 -5.93
N ILE A 41 -3.99 8.94 -4.77
CA ILE A 41 -2.69 8.31 -4.51
C ILE A 41 -2.87 6.94 -3.84
N ALA A 42 -2.12 5.94 -4.30
CA ALA A 42 -2.05 4.61 -3.68
C ALA A 42 -0.63 4.25 -3.24
N PHE A 43 -0.50 3.60 -2.08
CA PHE A 43 0.76 3.15 -1.49
C PHE A 43 0.75 1.64 -1.24
N PRO A 44 0.99 0.81 -2.27
CA PRO A 44 1.15 -0.63 -2.08
C PRO A 44 2.40 -0.93 -1.23
N SER A 45 2.16 -1.43 -0.01
CA SER A 45 3.16 -1.57 1.06
C SER A 45 3.02 -2.88 1.86
N ALA A 46 2.32 -3.89 1.33
CA ALA A 46 2.07 -5.13 2.07
C ALA A 46 2.99 -6.28 1.64
N THR A 47 2.86 -6.74 0.39
CA THR A 47 3.56 -7.93 -0.14
C THR A 47 3.93 -7.76 -1.60
N GLU A 48 4.83 -8.62 -2.08
CA GLU A 48 5.10 -8.76 -3.51
C GLU A 48 3.81 -9.10 -4.28
N ASN A 49 3.67 -8.59 -5.50
CA ASN A 49 2.55 -8.85 -6.41
C ASN A 49 1.15 -8.60 -5.81
N GLU A 50 1.00 -7.65 -4.88
CA GLU A 50 -0.31 -7.28 -4.32
C GLU A 50 -1.22 -6.51 -5.30
N ILE A 51 -0.65 -5.90 -6.35
CA ILE A 51 -1.39 -5.24 -7.44
C ILE A 51 -1.24 -6.06 -8.73
N ASP A 52 -2.31 -6.73 -9.12
CA ASP A 52 -2.45 -7.33 -10.43
C ASP A 52 -3.14 -6.41 -11.45
N LEU A 53 -3.38 -6.92 -12.66
CA LEU A 53 -3.99 -6.14 -13.74
C LEU A 53 -5.42 -5.68 -13.41
N GLU A 54 -6.21 -6.50 -12.73
CA GLU A 54 -7.59 -6.14 -12.39
C GLU A 54 -7.61 -5.06 -11.31
N GLU A 55 -6.69 -5.14 -10.36
CA GLU A 55 -6.56 -4.13 -9.30
C GLU A 55 -6.00 -2.81 -9.84
N ALA A 56 -5.09 -2.87 -10.82
CA ALA A 56 -4.63 -1.68 -11.52
C ALA A 56 -5.75 -0.95 -12.28
N LYS A 57 -6.65 -1.70 -12.93
CA LYS A 57 -7.85 -1.12 -13.58
C LYS A 57 -8.79 -0.51 -12.55
N GLU A 58 -9.01 -1.19 -11.44
CA GLU A 58 -9.89 -0.72 -10.37
C GLU A 58 -9.35 0.57 -9.73
N LEU A 59 -8.04 0.61 -9.42
CA LEU A 59 -7.37 1.82 -8.94
C LEU A 59 -7.56 2.99 -9.91
N HIS A 60 -7.27 2.79 -11.20
CA HIS A 60 -7.41 3.83 -12.20
C HIS A 60 -8.86 4.34 -12.33
N LYS A 61 -9.83 3.42 -12.36
CA LYS A 61 -11.27 3.73 -12.37
C LYS A 61 -11.69 4.54 -11.14
N ASN A 62 -11.06 4.29 -9.99
CA ASN A 62 -11.32 4.98 -8.73
C ASN A 62 -10.60 6.32 -8.57
N GLY A 63 -9.96 6.82 -9.64
CA GLY A 63 -9.36 8.15 -9.69
C GLY A 63 -7.89 8.21 -9.32
N ILE A 64 -7.26 7.05 -9.08
CA ILE A 64 -5.85 7.00 -8.69
C ILE A 64 -4.98 7.42 -9.87
N LYS A 65 -4.18 8.45 -9.63
CA LYS A 65 -3.24 9.06 -10.59
C LYS A 65 -1.78 8.74 -10.26
N TYR A 66 -1.50 8.44 -8.99
CA TYR A 66 -0.16 8.20 -8.49
C TYR A 66 -0.12 6.89 -7.68
N VAL A 67 0.88 6.06 -7.96
CA VAL A 67 1.15 4.82 -7.23
C VAL A 67 2.61 4.85 -6.77
N PHE A 68 2.86 4.75 -5.47
CA PHE A 68 4.23 4.72 -4.92
C PHE A 68 4.48 3.41 -4.19
N GLU A 69 5.43 2.63 -4.69
CA GLU A 69 5.69 1.28 -4.18
C GLU A 69 6.50 1.31 -2.88
N GLY A 70 5.84 0.98 -1.77
CA GLY A 70 6.49 0.84 -0.46
C GLY A 70 7.04 -0.56 -0.20
N ALA A 71 6.34 -1.59 -0.68
CA ALA A 71 6.81 -2.98 -0.62
C ALA A 71 7.85 -3.27 -1.72
N ASN A 72 8.49 -4.44 -1.64
CA ASN A 72 9.38 -4.91 -2.70
C ASN A 72 8.55 -5.54 -3.82
N PHE A 73 8.61 -4.95 -5.01
CA PHE A 73 7.90 -5.38 -6.22
C PHE A 73 6.40 -5.70 -6.02
N PRO A 74 5.60 -4.76 -5.47
CA PRO A 74 4.18 -5.01 -5.21
C PRO A 74 3.33 -5.03 -6.49
N THR A 75 3.79 -4.41 -7.57
CA THR A 75 3.03 -4.30 -8.82
C THR A 75 3.52 -5.32 -9.84
N THR A 76 2.61 -6.16 -10.33
CA THR A 76 2.94 -7.10 -11.41
C THR A 76 3.30 -6.36 -12.70
N SER A 77 4.10 -6.98 -13.58
CA SER A 77 4.49 -6.37 -14.86
C SER A 77 3.32 -5.96 -15.75
N LYS A 78 2.21 -6.72 -15.69
CA LYS A 78 0.98 -6.40 -16.44
C LYS A 78 0.30 -5.13 -15.89
N ALA A 79 0.25 -4.99 -14.57
CA ALA A 79 -0.28 -3.79 -13.91
C ALA A 79 0.60 -2.55 -14.19
N MET A 80 1.93 -2.69 -14.12
CA MET A 80 2.85 -1.60 -14.48
C MET A 80 2.65 -1.13 -15.92
N ALA A 81 2.53 -2.06 -16.87
CA ALA A 81 2.26 -1.75 -18.27
C ALA A 81 0.92 -1.03 -18.46
N TYR A 82 -0.10 -1.44 -17.71
CA TYR A 82 -1.40 -0.76 -17.70
C TYR A 82 -1.30 0.66 -17.16
N PHE A 83 -0.65 0.88 -16.01
CA PHE A 83 -0.48 2.21 -15.43
C PHE A 83 0.24 3.16 -16.39
N LYS A 84 1.35 2.70 -16.99
CA LYS A 84 2.10 3.46 -17.98
C LYS A 84 1.25 3.85 -19.19
N LYS A 85 0.39 2.95 -19.67
CA LYS A 85 -0.48 3.21 -20.82
C LYS A 85 -1.59 4.22 -20.50
N ASN A 86 -2.08 4.25 -19.26
CA ASN A 86 -3.22 5.08 -18.85
C ASN A 86 -2.81 6.35 -18.10
N GLY A 87 -1.54 6.74 -18.16
CA GLY A 87 -1.05 7.99 -17.55
C GLY A 87 -1.03 7.99 -16.03
N VAL A 88 -1.05 6.82 -15.38
CA VAL A 88 -0.85 6.69 -13.94
C VAL A 88 0.65 6.71 -13.66
N ILE A 89 1.09 7.65 -12.82
CA ILE A 89 2.49 7.81 -12.45
C ILE A 89 2.84 6.77 -11.40
N LEU A 90 3.84 5.94 -11.70
CA LEU A 90 4.36 4.93 -10.79
C LEU A 90 5.74 5.33 -10.28
N GLY A 91 5.86 5.50 -8.97
CA GLY A 91 7.13 5.62 -8.26
C GLY A 91 7.64 4.21 -7.89
N PRO A 92 8.72 3.73 -8.53
CA PRO A 92 9.15 2.34 -8.44
C PRO A 92 9.75 2.03 -7.06
N ALA A 93 9.61 0.78 -6.63
CA ALA A 93 10.04 0.30 -5.31
C ALA A 93 11.51 0.67 -5.01
N ILE A 94 12.41 0.44 -5.98
CA ILE A 94 13.85 0.72 -5.87
C ILE A 94 14.21 2.17 -5.51
N ALA A 95 13.28 3.12 -5.71
CA ALA A 95 13.47 4.52 -5.34
C ALA A 95 12.55 4.91 -4.17
N ALA A 96 11.27 4.54 -4.22
CA ALA A 96 10.28 4.98 -3.25
C ALA A 96 10.52 4.40 -1.84
N ASN A 97 11.02 3.16 -1.74
CA ASN A 97 11.29 2.50 -0.46
C ASN A 97 12.76 2.53 -0.02
N ALA A 98 13.64 3.15 -0.82
CA ALA A 98 15.09 3.20 -0.60
C ALA A 98 15.50 3.92 0.71
N GLY A 99 14.58 4.65 1.34
CA GLY A 99 14.83 5.35 2.60
C GLY A 99 15.33 4.43 3.72
N GLY A 100 14.85 3.17 3.78
CA GLY A 100 15.35 2.20 4.76
C GLY A 100 16.84 1.91 4.59
N VAL A 101 17.25 1.62 3.35
CA VAL A 101 18.66 1.38 3.00
C VAL A 101 19.51 2.63 3.21
N ALA A 102 18.98 3.81 2.87
CA ALA A 102 19.68 5.08 3.05
C ALA A 102 20.01 5.33 4.53
N VAL A 103 19.06 5.12 5.44
CA VAL A 103 19.29 5.29 6.89
C VAL A 103 20.19 4.19 7.45
N SER A 104 20.12 2.95 6.95
CA SER A 104 21.11 1.92 7.31
C SER A 104 22.53 2.33 6.92
N GLY A 105 22.70 3.04 5.79
CA GLY A 105 23.98 3.63 5.42
C GLY A 105 24.47 4.68 6.44
N LEU A 106 23.56 5.50 6.98
CA LEU A 106 23.88 6.47 8.04
C LEU A 106 24.19 5.81 9.39
N GLU A 107 23.59 4.66 9.71
CA GLU A 107 23.89 3.91 10.93
C GLU A 107 25.31 3.33 10.92
N MET A 108 25.84 3.04 9.72
CA MET A 108 27.17 2.47 9.55
C MET A 108 28.31 3.50 9.55
N THR A 109 28.00 4.80 9.44
CA THR A 109 28.98 5.90 9.41
C THR A 109 29.11 6.60 10.75
#